data_AF-A3K9M8-F1
#
_entry.id   AF-A3K9M8-F1
#
_cell.length_a   1.000
_cell.length_b   1.000
_cell.length_c   1.000
_cell.angle_alpha   90.00
_cell.angle_beta   90.00
_cell.angle_gamma   90.00
#
_symmetry.space_group_name_H-M   'P 1'
#
loop_
_entity.id
_entity.type
_entity.pdbx_description
1 polymer ?
#
loop_
_entity_poly.entity_id
_entity_poly.type
_entity_poly.pdbx_seq_one_letter_code
_entity_poly.pdbx_strand_id
1 'polypeptide(L)'
;MSGVLLLAQAAPAQDLLMFDASTFGNAVLSRNQSALAGAELEAQIGDYNNEFISNYGATSVFARTGRPVGRLDILTDKGHAPCTAFLVDGNRLVTNHHCVPGILDNDRLGASAIIAVQIRLGYVRDGIEDGTRMFHVNPIPLETNKDLDYSVLQVVGGDANAEFGALDLSAALPGDRDPLWVIGHPMGEAQRISREKCQTDSPAVASGRLRHTCDTLPGNSGSPVIDADLKQVVALHHAGSRAGAVNFAVPMADILATSNLLKASVQTDVVRDDIEAERARLAAEKAALADEKARILAEAEAERQRLAAEAEAARAAAARATAEQADSAAARATVARESRANTALLAALGVADSTARSAALQQVIQDHPATMAAQAAQLALTQLDSPAPAPRATKPEPASRGSDNRFAALLNTPVPSPDTAPELSPEEAEAALAFSREEYRDIQHTLDALGYGLGEPDGLFGPASRSAVRAFQKENLIEESGYLSASLLDRIADEYNGAPATLDGTYRIFIRRRWDDAYHRRKPDPAYRPGKIETIGSVAIRVENGRTDVLGFQDLARVESDAYKDLRVSLSPDGRLKLRSTINFLFGKPRPKVLDLNEQLAKRWTTGRAITFEDGEWDESFHINIRVMRQE
;
A
#
# COMPACT_ATOMS: atom_id res chain seq x y z
N MET A 1 21.78 -72.18 -9.95
CA MET A 1 21.89 -70.71 -9.96
C MET A 1 21.06 -70.20 -11.12
N SER A 2 19.83 -69.78 -10.85
CA SER A 2 18.92 -69.23 -11.87
C SER A 2 19.04 -67.72 -11.84
N GLY A 3 19.60 -67.14 -12.89
CA GLY A 3 19.68 -65.70 -13.09
C GLY A 3 18.29 -65.15 -13.44
N VAL A 4 17.83 -64.18 -12.67
CA VAL A 4 16.62 -63.41 -12.97
C VAL A 4 17.01 -62.33 -13.97
N LEU A 5 16.50 -62.46 -15.19
CA LEU A 5 16.55 -61.44 -16.23
C LEU A 5 15.61 -60.30 -15.81
N LEU A 6 16.15 -59.14 -15.45
CA LEU A 6 15.37 -57.91 -15.26
C LEU A 6 14.94 -57.41 -16.65
N LEU A 7 13.67 -57.63 -16.98
CA LEU A 7 13.01 -56.96 -18.11
C LEU A 7 12.84 -55.48 -17.74
N ALA A 8 13.58 -54.60 -18.43
CA ALA A 8 13.29 -53.18 -18.45
C ALA A 8 11.89 -52.99 -19.03
N GLN A 9 10.95 -52.54 -18.20
CA GLN A 9 9.62 -52.16 -18.68
C GLN A 9 9.75 -50.84 -19.43
N ALA A 10 9.39 -50.83 -20.71
CA ALA A 10 9.18 -49.60 -21.46
C ALA A 10 8.10 -48.77 -20.74
N ALA A 11 8.38 -47.48 -20.53
CA ALA A 11 7.38 -46.55 -20.02
C ALA A 11 6.19 -46.52 -20.99
N PRO A 12 4.93 -46.56 -20.50
CA PRO A 12 3.77 -46.46 -21.37
C PRO A 12 3.82 -45.13 -22.14
N ALA A 13 3.61 -45.20 -23.46
CA ALA A 13 3.50 -44.01 -24.31
C ALA A 13 2.42 -43.07 -23.76
N GLN A 14 2.74 -41.79 -23.62
CA GLN A 14 1.80 -40.81 -23.10
C GLN A 14 0.73 -40.50 -24.14
N ASP A 15 -0.55 -40.58 -23.75
CA ASP A 15 -1.65 -40.12 -24.61
C ASP A 15 -1.59 -38.60 -24.68
N LEU A 16 -1.10 -38.12 -25.82
CA LEU A 16 -1.06 -36.70 -26.17
C LEU A 16 -2.46 -36.20 -26.50
N LEU A 17 -2.74 -34.97 -26.08
CA LEU A 17 -3.93 -34.25 -26.50
C LEU A 17 -3.79 -33.90 -27.98
N MET A 18 -4.68 -34.45 -28.82
CA MET A 18 -4.64 -34.24 -30.27
C MET A 18 -5.78 -33.34 -30.74
N PHE A 19 -5.47 -32.52 -31.73
CA PHE A 19 -6.39 -31.59 -32.40
C PHE A 19 -6.27 -31.73 -33.91
N ASP A 20 -7.29 -31.22 -34.62
CA ASP A 20 -7.33 -31.25 -36.08
C ASP A 20 -6.19 -30.40 -36.68
N ALA A 21 -5.60 -30.86 -37.79
CA ALA A 21 -4.53 -30.15 -38.47
C ALA A 21 -4.93 -28.72 -38.91
N SER A 22 -6.21 -28.49 -39.25
CA SER A 22 -6.73 -27.16 -39.65
C SER A 22 -6.71 -26.12 -38.53
N THR A 23 -6.56 -26.54 -37.27
CA THR A 23 -6.50 -25.64 -36.11
C THR A 23 -5.07 -25.24 -35.73
N PHE A 24 -4.06 -25.79 -36.42
CA PHE A 24 -2.67 -25.39 -36.24
C PHE A 24 -2.47 -23.92 -36.61
N GLY A 25 -1.79 -23.16 -35.73
CA GLY A 25 -1.61 -21.73 -35.90
C GLY A 25 -2.60 -20.87 -35.11
N ASN A 26 -3.75 -21.41 -34.69
CA ASN A 26 -4.75 -20.64 -33.96
C ASN A 26 -4.32 -20.39 -32.50
N ALA A 27 -4.65 -19.22 -31.94
CA ALA A 27 -4.44 -18.97 -30.51
C ALA A 27 -5.38 -19.83 -29.65
N VAL A 28 -6.67 -19.89 -30.01
CA VAL A 28 -7.65 -20.74 -29.33
C VAL A 28 -7.81 -22.04 -30.10
N LEU A 29 -7.50 -23.16 -29.46
CA LEU A 29 -7.68 -24.49 -30.05
C LEU A 29 -9.11 -24.98 -29.81
N SER A 30 -9.88 -25.10 -30.89
CA SER A 30 -11.28 -25.55 -30.81
C SER A 30 -11.36 -27.08 -30.75
N ARG A 31 -12.07 -27.61 -29.75
CA ARG A 31 -12.34 -29.05 -29.64
C ARG A 31 -13.51 -29.45 -30.52
N ASN A 32 -13.25 -30.05 -31.67
CA ASN A 32 -14.24 -30.91 -32.32
C ASN A 32 -14.30 -32.24 -31.55
N GLN A 33 -15.48 -32.87 -31.48
CA GLN A 33 -15.84 -34.03 -30.62
C GLN A 33 -15.05 -35.34 -30.86
N SER A 34 -13.82 -35.29 -31.37
CA SER A 34 -12.94 -36.41 -31.63
C SER A 34 -11.63 -36.36 -30.82
N ALA A 35 -11.64 -35.73 -29.64
CA ALA A 35 -10.60 -35.97 -28.64
C ALA A 35 -10.70 -37.46 -28.26
N LEU A 36 -9.71 -38.26 -28.63
CA LEU A 36 -9.60 -39.66 -28.20
C LEU A 36 -9.78 -39.72 -26.68
N ALA A 37 -10.81 -40.45 -26.24
CA ALA A 37 -11.00 -40.79 -24.84
C ALA A 37 -9.81 -41.63 -24.39
N GLY A 38 -8.85 -41.03 -23.68
CA GLY A 38 -7.64 -41.73 -23.24
C GLY A 38 -6.50 -40.88 -22.63
N ALA A 39 -6.50 -39.55 -22.77
CA ALA A 39 -5.46 -38.68 -22.18
C ALA A 39 -5.48 -38.66 -20.64
N GLU A 40 -4.91 -39.70 -20.01
CA GLU A 40 -5.05 -40.02 -18.59
C GLU A 40 -3.72 -40.03 -17.80
N LEU A 41 -2.65 -39.39 -18.30
CA LEU A 41 -1.31 -39.48 -17.69
C LEU A 41 -0.83 -38.21 -16.97
N GLU A 42 -1.75 -37.41 -16.48
CA GLU A 42 -1.49 -36.16 -15.74
C GLU A 42 -2.30 -36.15 -14.44
N ALA A 43 -1.65 -35.81 -13.32
CA ALA A 43 -2.28 -35.82 -12.02
C ALA A 43 -2.68 -34.41 -11.58
N GLN A 44 -3.99 -34.20 -11.50
CA GLN A 44 -4.59 -33.15 -10.68
C GLN A 44 -4.57 -33.65 -9.23
N ILE A 45 -4.00 -32.87 -8.31
CA ILE A 45 -3.84 -33.25 -6.90
C ILE A 45 -4.88 -32.49 -6.08
N GLY A 46 -6.05 -33.11 -5.90
CA GLY A 46 -7.20 -32.47 -5.24
C GLY A 46 -8.02 -31.62 -6.21
N ASP A 47 -8.47 -30.44 -5.76
CA ASP A 47 -9.12 -29.46 -6.64
C ASP A 47 -8.06 -28.78 -7.52
N TYR A 48 -8.32 -28.59 -8.83
CA TYR A 48 -7.36 -27.99 -9.76
C TYR A 48 -7.18 -26.50 -9.45
N ASN A 49 -6.00 -26.10 -8.96
CA ASN A 49 -5.76 -24.76 -8.43
C ASN A 49 -4.78 -23.92 -9.27
N ASN A 50 -4.61 -24.23 -10.56
CA ASN A 50 -3.73 -23.44 -11.42
C ASN A 50 -4.32 -22.06 -11.71
N GLU A 51 -3.49 -21.03 -11.53
CA GLU A 51 -3.86 -19.63 -11.73
C GLU A 51 -3.41 -19.16 -13.12
N PHE A 52 -4.17 -18.28 -13.76
CA PHE A 52 -3.69 -17.61 -14.97
C PHE A 52 -2.51 -16.71 -14.62
N ILE A 53 -1.46 -16.74 -15.45
CA ILE A 53 -0.31 -15.84 -15.22
C ILE A 53 -0.72 -14.36 -15.36
N SER A 54 -1.79 -14.08 -16.10
CA SER A 54 -2.36 -12.73 -16.25
C SER A 54 -2.98 -12.16 -14.99
N ASN A 55 -3.18 -12.98 -13.94
CA ASN A 55 -3.63 -12.50 -12.64
C ASN A 55 -2.55 -11.66 -11.93
N TYR A 56 -1.31 -11.71 -12.41
CA TYR A 56 -0.19 -10.99 -11.85
C TYR A 56 0.22 -9.81 -12.74
N GLY A 57 0.60 -8.69 -12.11
CA GLY A 57 1.11 -7.52 -12.83
C GLY A 57 2.38 -7.86 -13.62
N ALA A 58 2.63 -7.15 -14.72
CA ALA A 58 3.76 -7.39 -15.63
C ALA A 58 5.14 -7.33 -14.95
N THR A 59 5.25 -6.61 -13.83
CA THR A 59 6.47 -6.48 -13.01
C THR A 59 6.55 -7.51 -11.89
N SER A 60 5.60 -8.44 -11.76
CA SER A 60 5.68 -9.53 -10.80
C SER A 60 6.75 -10.54 -11.20
N VAL A 61 7.31 -11.25 -10.22
CA VAL A 61 8.26 -12.33 -10.49
C VAL A 61 7.62 -13.42 -11.35
N PHE A 62 6.37 -13.79 -11.07
CA PHE A 62 5.66 -14.84 -11.82
C PHE A 62 5.49 -14.46 -13.29
N ALA A 63 5.00 -13.24 -13.58
CA ALA A 63 4.83 -12.78 -14.95
C ALA A 63 6.18 -12.74 -15.68
N ARG A 64 7.25 -12.21 -15.05
CA ARG A 64 8.59 -12.18 -15.65
C ARG A 64 9.14 -13.57 -15.95
N THR A 65 9.04 -14.50 -15.00
CA THR A 65 9.50 -15.88 -15.15
C THR A 65 8.65 -16.64 -16.19
N GLY A 66 7.38 -16.30 -16.37
CA GLY A 66 6.51 -16.88 -17.39
C GLY A 66 6.75 -16.37 -18.81
N ARG A 67 7.35 -15.19 -18.99
CA ARG A 67 7.62 -14.59 -20.34
C ARG A 67 8.35 -15.54 -21.30
N PRO A 68 9.46 -16.20 -20.93
CA PRO A 68 10.16 -17.14 -21.81
C PRO A 68 9.49 -18.50 -21.95
N VAL A 69 8.35 -18.75 -21.31
CA VAL A 69 7.59 -20.01 -21.40
C VAL A 69 6.49 -19.86 -22.44
N GLY A 70 6.37 -20.83 -23.35
CA GLY A 70 5.42 -20.77 -24.45
C GLY A 70 4.75 -22.10 -24.75
N ARG A 71 3.63 -22.02 -25.48
CA ARG A 71 2.93 -23.19 -26.01
C ARG A 71 3.66 -23.67 -27.27
N LEU A 72 4.12 -24.91 -27.26
CA LEU A 72 4.74 -25.56 -28.40
C LEU A 72 3.67 -26.33 -29.18
N ASP A 73 3.32 -25.88 -30.38
CA ASP A 73 2.37 -26.59 -31.24
C ASP A 73 3.15 -27.44 -32.26
N ILE A 74 2.85 -28.74 -32.30
CA ILE A 74 3.54 -29.72 -33.15
C ILE A 74 2.55 -30.29 -34.15
N LEU A 75 2.71 -29.93 -35.43
CA LEU A 75 1.88 -30.43 -36.52
C LEU A 75 2.49 -31.70 -37.11
N THR A 76 1.67 -32.74 -37.21
CA THR A 76 1.99 -34.02 -37.87
C THR A 76 1.09 -34.26 -39.07
N ASP A 77 1.35 -35.33 -39.82
CA ASP A 77 0.48 -35.81 -40.90
C ASP A 77 -0.88 -36.36 -40.42
N LYS A 78 -1.13 -36.42 -39.10
CA LYS A 78 -2.37 -36.94 -38.50
C LYS A 78 -3.17 -35.90 -37.71
N GLY A 79 -2.58 -34.74 -37.45
CA GLY A 79 -3.16 -33.72 -36.57
C GLY A 79 -2.07 -32.94 -35.85
N HIS A 80 -2.46 -32.08 -34.92
CA HIS A 80 -1.50 -31.30 -34.13
C HIS A 80 -1.66 -31.53 -32.63
N ALA A 81 -0.56 -31.43 -31.89
CA ALA A 81 -0.52 -31.60 -30.43
C ALA A 81 0.16 -30.39 -29.75
N PRO A 82 -0.40 -29.85 -28.67
CA PRO A 82 0.28 -28.86 -27.86
C PRO A 82 1.14 -29.53 -26.78
N CYS A 83 2.33 -28.99 -26.61
CA CYS A 83 3.20 -29.17 -25.46
C CYS A 83 3.56 -27.79 -24.87
N THR A 84 4.39 -27.77 -23.84
CA THR A 84 5.04 -26.56 -23.33
C THR A 84 6.53 -26.62 -23.65
N ALA A 85 7.12 -25.46 -23.90
CA ALA A 85 8.57 -25.29 -24.02
C ALA A 85 8.98 -23.96 -23.40
N PHE A 86 10.25 -23.81 -23.07
CA PHE A 86 10.78 -22.55 -22.58
C PHE A 86 12.11 -22.18 -23.24
N LEU A 87 12.33 -20.88 -23.36
CA LEU A 87 13.53 -20.29 -23.94
C LEU A 87 14.72 -20.38 -22.99
N VAL A 88 15.86 -20.75 -23.55
CA VAL A 88 17.21 -20.59 -22.97
C VAL A 88 18.06 -19.78 -23.94
N ASP A 89 19.25 -19.38 -23.53
CA ASP A 89 20.16 -18.57 -24.36
C ASP A 89 20.44 -19.18 -25.74
N GLY A 90 20.66 -18.32 -26.74
CA GLY A 90 20.99 -18.71 -28.11
C GLY A 90 19.78 -19.00 -29.00
N ASN A 91 18.61 -18.47 -28.63
CA ASN A 91 17.31 -18.60 -29.29
C ASN A 91 16.87 -20.07 -29.36
N ARG A 92 17.14 -20.79 -28.27
CA ARG A 92 16.92 -22.23 -28.12
C ARG A 92 15.75 -22.49 -27.20
N LEU A 93 15.06 -23.60 -27.45
CA LEU A 93 13.95 -24.07 -26.64
C LEU A 93 14.31 -25.39 -25.98
N VAL A 94 13.91 -25.55 -24.72
CA VAL A 94 13.93 -26.83 -24.03
C VAL A 94 12.49 -27.34 -23.92
N THR A 95 12.27 -28.60 -24.29
CA THR A 95 11.00 -29.34 -24.16
C THR A 95 11.30 -30.83 -23.99
N ASN A 96 10.28 -31.68 -23.90
CA ASN A 96 10.48 -33.12 -23.81
C ASN A 96 10.83 -33.78 -25.15
N HIS A 97 11.59 -34.89 -25.10
CA HIS A 97 11.85 -35.73 -26.27
C HIS A 97 10.55 -36.31 -26.82
N HIS A 98 9.64 -36.75 -25.96
CA HIS A 98 8.35 -37.32 -26.39
C HIS A 98 7.45 -36.30 -27.11
N CYS A 99 7.68 -34.99 -26.95
CA CYS A 99 7.01 -33.96 -27.73
C CYS A 99 7.66 -33.85 -29.12
N VAL A 100 8.98 -33.67 -29.18
CA VAL A 100 9.74 -33.60 -30.45
C VAL A 100 11.09 -34.31 -30.26
N PRO A 101 11.43 -35.33 -31.08
CA PRO A 101 10.66 -35.92 -32.17
C PRO A 101 9.78 -37.11 -31.74
N GLY A 102 9.81 -37.50 -30.47
CA GLY A 102 9.22 -38.75 -29.95
C GLY A 102 7.70 -38.87 -30.10
N ILE A 103 7.00 -37.81 -30.51
CA ILE A 103 5.60 -37.87 -30.92
C ILE A 103 5.37 -38.86 -32.06
N LEU A 104 6.39 -39.09 -32.90
CA LEU A 104 6.36 -40.08 -33.99
C LEU A 104 6.45 -41.53 -33.51
N ASP A 105 6.94 -41.75 -32.28
CA ASP A 105 7.01 -43.09 -31.66
C ASP A 105 5.67 -43.47 -31.00
N ASN A 106 4.65 -42.59 -31.04
CA ASN A 106 3.34 -42.88 -30.47
C ASN A 106 2.51 -43.75 -31.42
N ASP A 107 2.48 -45.06 -31.15
CA ASP A 107 1.72 -46.06 -31.92
C ASP A 107 0.23 -45.74 -32.06
N ARG A 108 -0.38 -45.05 -31.08
CA ARG A 108 -1.82 -44.68 -31.13
C ARG A 108 -2.07 -43.53 -32.09
N LEU A 109 -1.12 -42.60 -32.19
CA LEU A 109 -1.18 -41.51 -33.16
C LEU A 109 -0.88 -42.01 -34.57
N GLY A 110 0.12 -42.90 -34.71
CA GLY A 110 0.53 -43.46 -36.00
C GLY A 110 0.99 -42.39 -37.00
N ALA A 111 1.52 -41.27 -36.50
CA ALA A 111 2.10 -40.22 -37.33
C ALA A 111 3.42 -40.69 -37.94
N SER A 112 3.64 -40.32 -39.20
CA SER A 112 4.85 -40.70 -39.94
C SER A 112 5.82 -39.54 -40.12
N ALA A 113 5.36 -38.30 -39.93
CA ALA A 113 6.19 -37.11 -40.08
C ALA A 113 5.70 -35.93 -39.22
N ILE A 114 6.66 -35.13 -38.72
CA ILE A 114 6.40 -33.79 -38.20
C ILE A 114 6.48 -32.82 -39.39
N ILE A 115 5.38 -32.14 -39.67
CA ILE A 115 5.25 -31.19 -40.78
C ILE A 115 5.79 -29.82 -40.36
N ALA A 116 5.43 -29.36 -39.16
CA ALA A 116 5.83 -28.06 -38.65
C ALA A 116 5.83 -28.05 -37.12
N VAL A 117 6.71 -27.22 -36.55
CA VAL A 117 6.71 -26.91 -35.11
C VAL A 117 6.74 -25.39 -34.98
N GLN A 118 5.95 -24.88 -34.05
CA GLN A 118 5.91 -23.45 -33.73
C GLN A 118 5.80 -23.27 -32.22
N ILE A 119 6.34 -22.16 -31.71
CA ILE A 119 6.15 -21.74 -30.34
C ILE A 119 5.34 -20.45 -30.30
N ARG A 120 4.36 -20.41 -29.40
CA ARG A 120 3.54 -19.24 -29.10
C ARG A 120 3.92 -18.71 -27.71
N LEU A 121 4.54 -17.53 -27.69
CA LEU A 121 4.96 -16.82 -26.48
C LEU A 121 4.02 -15.65 -26.18
N GLY A 122 3.84 -15.30 -24.91
CA GLY A 122 2.95 -14.21 -24.50
C GLY A 122 1.44 -14.54 -24.52
N TYR A 123 1.06 -15.80 -24.76
CA TYR A 123 -0.34 -16.24 -24.72
C TYR A 123 -0.82 -16.46 -23.28
N VAL A 124 -1.20 -15.36 -22.62
CA VAL A 124 -1.48 -15.33 -21.17
C VAL A 124 -2.97 -15.28 -20.80
N ARG A 125 -3.86 -15.04 -21.77
CA ARG A 125 -5.32 -15.02 -21.60
C ARG A 125 -6.02 -15.68 -22.78
N ASP A 126 -7.02 -16.51 -22.49
CA ASP A 126 -7.76 -17.22 -23.53
C ASP A 126 -8.53 -16.24 -24.41
N GLY A 127 -8.41 -16.41 -25.74
CA GLY A 127 -9.09 -15.56 -26.72
C GLY A 127 -8.53 -14.14 -26.86
N ILE A 128 -7.44 -13.79 -26.15
CA ILE A 128 -6.76 -12.49 -26.27
C ILE A 128 -5.38 -12.73 -26.86
N GLU A 129 -5.17 -12.24 -28.09
CA GLU A 129 -3.89 -12.39 -28.80
C GLU A 129 -2.95 -11.18 -28.64
N ASP A 130 -3.41 -10.10 -28.01
CA ASP A 130 -2.58 -8.91 -27.77
C ASP A 130 -1.34 -9.27 -26.95
N GLY A 131 -0.16 -8.96 -27.49
CA GLY A 131 1.13 -9.30 -26.89
C GLY A 131 1.59 -10.75 -27.13
N THR A 132 0.80 -11.55 -27.87
CA THR A 132 1.19 -12.90 -28.27
C THR A 132 2.04 -12.86 -29.54
N ARG A 133 3.11 -13.65 -29.57
CA ARG A 133 3.98 -13.84 -30.74
C ARG A 133 4.10 -15.31 -31.09
N MET A 134 4.14 -15.60 -32.38
CA MET A 134 4.39 -16.94 -32.89
C MET A 134 5.74 -16.95 -33.59
N PHE A 135 6.55 -17.97 -33.30
CA PHE A 135 7.81 -18.22 -33.98
C PHE A 135 7.84 -19.64 -34.53
N HIS A 136 8.44 -19.81 -35.70
CA HIS A 136 8.72 -21.12 -36.23
C HIS A 136 9.89 -21.77 -35.47
N VAL A 137 9.83 -23.08 -35.33
CA VAL A 137 10.85 -23.88 -34.65
C VAL A 137 11.31 -24.97 -35.60
N ASN A 138 12.61 -25.20 -35.68
CA ASN A 138 13.14 -26.31 -36.46
C ASN A 138 12.68 -27.64 -35.83
N PRO A 139 11.95 -28.51 -36.57
CA PRO A 139 11.50 -29.79 -36.05
C PRO A 139 12.64 -30.78 -35.79
N ILE A 140 13.84 -30.54 -36.34
CA ILE A 140 15.04 -31.32 -36.07
C ILE A 140 15.74 -30.74 -34.83
N PRO A 141 15.81 -31.49 -33.70
CA PRO A 141 16.50 -31.01 -32.51
C PRO A 141 17.98 -30.78 -32.75
N LEU A 142 18.54 -29.75 -32.11
CA LEU A 142 19.99 -29.57 -32.01
C LEU A 142 20.61 -30.64 -31.10
N GLU A 143 19.86 -31.05 -30.08
CA GLU A 143 20.21 -32.10 -29.14
C GLU A 143 18.92 -32.75 -28.65
N THR A 144 18.94 -34.06 -28.42
CA THR A 144 17.80 -34.77 -27.84
C THR A 144 18.28 -36.04 -27.13
N ASN A 145 17.62 -36.39 -26.03
CA ASN A 145 17.90 -37.60 -25.27
C ASN A 145 16.58 -38.27 -24.88
N LYS A 146 16.40 -39.51 -25.33
CA LYS A 146 15.19 -40.29 -25.08
C LYS A 146 15.07 -40.78 -23.64
N ASP A 147 16.19 -41.13 -23.01
CA ASP A 147 16.20 -41.68 -21.65
C ASP A 147 15.89 -40.60 -20.60
N LEU A 148 16.46 -39.41 -20.78
CA LEU A 148 16.20 -38.22 -19.97
C LEU A 148 15.01 -37.40 -20.48
N ASP A 149 14.33 -37.86 -21.51
CA ASP A 149 13.13 -37.26 -22.10
C ASP A 149 13.23 -35.73 -22.33
N TYR A 150 14.33 -35.24 -22.92
CA TYR A 150 14.48 -33.83 -23.26
C TYR A 150 14.96 -33.61 -24.70
N SER A 151 14.65 -32.43 -25.23
CA SER A 151 15.09 -31.94 -26.53
C SER A 151 15.42 -30.46 -26.46
N VAL A 152 16.48 -30.07 -27.16
CA VAL A 152 16.86 -28.69 -27.41
C VAL A 152 16.56 -28.36 -28.87
N LEU A 153 15.61 -27.46 -29.10
CA LEU A 153 15.20 -27.03 -30.43
C LEU A 153 15.71 -25.61 -30.72
N GLN A 154 15.72 -25.22 -31.99
CA GLN A 154 16.14 -23.88 -32.43
C GLN A 154 14.93 -23.11 -32.97
N VAL A 155 14.71 -21.90 -32.46
CA VAL A 155 13.77 -20.95 -33.07
C VAL A 155 14.38 -20.40 -34.36
N VAL A 156 13.55 -20.29 -35.40
CA VAL A 156 13.96 -19.83 -36.74
C VAL A 156 13.10 -18.66 -37.21
N GLY A 157 13.69 -17.76 -38.00
CA GLY A 157 12.96 -16.64 -38.62
C GLY A 157 12.71 -15.43 -37.70
N GLY A 158 13.34 -15.37 -36.52
CA GLY A 158 13.28 -14.26 -35.57
C GLY A 158 14.14 -14.53 -34.34
N ASP A 159 14.27 -13.54 -33.46
CA ASP A 159 14.96 -13.68 -32.16
C ASP A 159 13.94 -13.58 -31.02
N ALA A 160 13.54 -14.75 -30.49
CA ALA A 160 12.57 -14.81 -29.42
C ALA A 160 13.19 -14.44 -28.06
N ASN A 161 14.49 -14.68 -27.84
CA ASN A 161 15.15 -14.24 -26.60
C ASN A 161 15.18 -12.71 -26.49
N ALA A 162 15.35 -11.99 -27.60
CA ALA A 162 15.36 -10.52 -27.57
C ALA A 162 14.06 -9.92 -27.02
N GLU A 163 12.90 -10.55 -27.31
CA GLU A 163 11.59 -10.06 -26.86
C GLU A 163 11.11 -10.70 -25.56
N PHE A 164 11.40 -11.97 -25.32
CA PHE A 164 10.85 -12.75 -24.21
C PHE A 164 11.86 -13.16 -23.14
N GLY A 165 13.15 -12.96 -23.38
CA GLY A 165 14.23 -13.35 -22.48
C GLY A 165 14.53 -14.85 -22.52
N ALA A 166 15.24 -15.33 -21.51
CA ALA A 166 15.62 -16.72 -21.31
C ALA A 166 15.40 -17.11 -19.84
N LEU A 167 15.19 -18.39 -19.58
CA LEU A 167 15.25 -18.94 -18.22
C LEU A 167 16.64 -19.42 -17.88
N ASP A 168 17.04 -19.10 -16.65
CA ASP A 168 18.26 -19.63 -16.04
C ASP A 168 18.07 -21.07 -15.59
N LEU A 169 19.11 -21.89 -15.84
CA LEU A 169 19.13 -23.31 -15.48
C LEU A 169 19.99 -23.52 -14.25
N SER A 170 19.55 -24.39 -13.34
CA SER A 170 20.30 -24.77 -12.16
C SER A 170 20.53 -26.28 -12.11
N ALA A 171 21.76 -26.67 -11.74
CA ALA A 171 22.09 -28.06 -11.44
C ALA A 171 21.79 -28.43 -9.96
N ALA A 172 21.20 -27.51 -9.19
CA ALA A 172 20.77 -27.80 -7.83
C ALA A 172 19.66 -28.86 -7.81
N LEU A 173 19.79 -29.84 -6.92
CA LEU A 173 18.75 -30.83 -6.66
C LEU A 173 17.89 -30.32 -5.49
N PRO A 174 16.58 -30.11 -5.70
CA PRO A 174 15.67 -29.75 -4.62
C PRO A 174 15.60 -30.82 -3.52
N GLY A 175 15.48 -30.37 -2.27
CA GLY A 175 15.20 -31.19 -1.09
C GLY A 175 13.72 -31.54 -0.95
N ASP A 176 13.40 -32.35 0.06
CA ASP A 176 12.03 -32.78 0.37
C ASP A 176 11.16 -31.60 0.81
N ARG A 177 9.97 -31.48 0.19
CA ARG A 177 8.98 -30.42 0.47
C ARG A 177 9.44 -29.00 0.13
N ASP A 178 10.50 -28.85 -0.67
CA ASP A 178 10.92 -27.55 -1.19
C ASP A 178 9.84 -26.97 -2.12
N PRO A 179 9.54 -25.66 -2.00
CA PRO A 179 8.51 -25.00 -2.79
C PRO A 179 8.92 -24.88 -4.27
N LEU A 180 7.99 -25.19 -5.16
CA LEU A 180 8.21 -25.15 -6.60
C LEU A 180 7.17 -24.26 -7.28
N TRP A 181 7.49 -23.82 -8.50
CA TRP A 181 6.51 -23.33 -9.47
C TRP A 181 6.58 -24.18 -10.74
N VAL A 182 5.42 -24.46 -11.33
CA VAL A 182 5.33 -25.03 -12.69
C VAL A 182 4.52 -24.07 -13.53
N ILE A 183 5.13 -23.53 -14.59
CA ILE A 183 4.48 -22.62 -15.53
C ILE A 183 4.32 -23.35 -16.86
N GLY A 184 3.12 -23.33 -17.45
CA GLY A 184 2.90 -23.99 -18.74
C GLY A 184 1.55 -23.73 -19.35
N HIS A 185 1.25 -24.48 -20.41
CA HIS A 185 0.04 -24.35 -21.23
C HIS A 185 -0.85 -25.60 -21.12
N PRO A 186 -1.54 -25.79 -19.98
CA PRO A 186 -2.43 -26.92 -19.79
C PRO A 186 -3.53 -26.90 -20.87
N MET A 187 -3.83 -28.06 -21.44
CA MET A 187 -4.78 -28.27 -22.54
C MET A 187 -4.47 -27.51 -23.83
N GLY A 188 -3.30 -26.89 -23.95
CA GLY A 188 -3.00 -25.93 -25.01
C GLY A 188 -3.68 -24.57 -24.82
N GLU A 189 -4.22 -24.29 -23.63
CA GLU A 189 -4.87 -23.03 -23.26
C GLU A 189 -3.84 -21.96 -22.86
N ALA A 190 -4.31 -20.78 -22.46
CA ALA A 190 -3.48 -19.70 -21.97
C ALA A 190 -2.59 -20.11 -20.78
N GLN A 191 -1.44 -19.44 -20.67
CA GLN A 191 -0.41 -19.77 -19.69
C GLN A 191 -0.94 -19.74 -18.25
N ARG A 192 -0.68 -20.82 -17.52
CA ARG A 192 -1.01 -20.94 -16.10
C ARG A 192 0.23 -21.24 -15.27
N ILE A 193 0.14 -20.92 -13.99
CA ILE A 193 1.13 -21.24 -12.96
C ILE A 193 0.49 -22.13 -11.88
N SER A 194 1.17 -23.22 -11.55
CA SER A 194 0.95 -24.00 -10.33
C SER A 194 1.94 -23.52 -9.28
N ARG A 195 1.45 -23.02 -8.15
CA ARG A 195 2.29 -22.55 -7.01
C ARG A 195 1.71 -22.89 -5.65
N GLU A 196 0.37 -22.91 -5.51
CA GLU A 196 -0.25 -23.26 -4.24
C GLU A 196 -0.12 -24.76 -4.02
N LYS A 197 0.45 -25.18 -2.88
CA LYS A 197 0.73 -26.59 -2.57
C LYS A 197 1.63 -27.29 -3.62
N CYS A 198 2.30 -26.52 -4.47
CA CYS A 198 3.28 -27.01 -5.44
C CYS A 198 4.65 -27.05 -4.77
N GLN A 199 5.12 -28.26 -4.50
CA GLN A 199 6.37 -28.54 -3.81
C GLN A 199 6.90 -29.89 -4.27
N THR A 200 8.16 -30.18 -3.98
CA THR A 200 8.68 -31.54 -4.10
C THR A 200 7.96 -32.48 -3.14
N ASP A 201 7.85 -33.77 -3.51
CA ASP A 201 7.35 -34.78 -2.59
C ASP A 201 8.46 -35.26 -1.63
N SER A 202 8.15 -36.20 -0.73
CA SER A 202 9.12 -36.88 0.13
C SER A 202 9.13 -38.38 -0.19
N PRO A 203 10.24 -38.95 -0.68
CA PRO A 203 11.46 -38.26 -1.09
C PRO A 203 11.27 -37.41 -2.36
N ALA A 204 12.01 -36.31 -2.46
CA ALA A 204 11.99 -35.36 -3.57
C ALA A 204 12.47 -35.99 -4.87
N VAL A 205 13.48 -36.83 -4.80
CA VAL A 205 13.99 -37.60 -5.94
C VAL A 205 13.90 -39.08 -5.62
N ALA A 206 13.22 -39.84 -6.48
CA ALA A 206 13.19 -41.29 -6.42
C ALA A 206 13.39 -41.88 -7.81
N SER A 207 14.23 -42.91 -7.91
CA SER A 207 14.53 -43.60 -9.18
C SER A 207 14.98 -42.65 -10.31
N GLY A 208 15.77 -41.61 -9.97
CA GLY A 208 16.27 -40.62 -10.93
C GLY A 208 15.20 -39.65 -11.48
N ARG A 209 14.04 -39.56 -10.82
CA ARG A 209 12.98 -38.60 -11.18
C ARG A 209 12.67 -37.72 -9.98
N LEU A 210 12.55 -36.42 -10.24
CA LEU A 210 12.01 -35.48 -9.27
C LEU A 210 10.50 -35.70 -9.17
N ARG A 211 9.99 -35.77 -7.95
CA ARG A 211 8.60 -35.98 -7.61
C ARG A 211 8.03 -34.67 -7.07
N HIS A 212 6.89 -34.23 -7.56
CA HIS A 212 6.27 -32.98 -7.14
C HIS A 212 4.74 -33.08 -7.05
N THR A 213 4.15 -32.20 -6.23
CA THR A 213 2.71 -32.13 -5.99
C THR A 213 2.01 -31.02 -6.79
N CYS A 214 2.72 -30.39 -7.71
CA CYS A 214 2.18 -29.32 -8.56
C CYS A 214 1.13 -29.84 -9.53
N ASP A 215 0.03 -29.12 -9.68
CA ASP A 215 -1.09 -29.45 -10.57
C ASP A 215 -0.71 -29.31 -12.05
N THR A 216 -0.82 -30.41 -12.81
CA THR A 216 -0.59 -30.44 -14.25
C THR A 216 -1.75 -31.08 -15.01
N LEU A 217 -1.90 -30.71 -16.28
CA LEU A 217 -2.88 -31.25 -17.22
C LEU A 217 -2.20 -31.48 -18.58
N PRO A 218 -2.74 -32.35 -19.45
CA PRO A 218 -2.18 -32.61 -20.78
C PRO A 218 -1.80 -31.33 -21.51
N GLY A 219 -0.58 -31.25 -22.05
CA GLY A 219 -0.01 -30.03 -22.64
C GLY A 219 1.06 -29.34 -21.77
N ASN A 220 1.18 -29.72 -20.49
CA ASN A 220 2.29 -29.28 -19.64
C ASN A 220 3.59 -30.06 -19.86
N SER A 221 3.61 -31.10 -20.69
CA SER A 221 4.85 -31.77 -21.10
C SER A 221 5.86 -30.74 -21.61
N GLY A 222 7.02 -30.65 -20.93
CA GLY A 222 8.10 -29.72 -21.24
C GLY A 222 8.04 -28.41 -20.46
N SER A 223 7.09 -28.26 -19.53
CA SER A 223 7.04 -27.11 -18.62
C SER A 223 8.28 -27.06 -17.72
N PRO A 224 8.87 -25.88 -17.50
CA PRO A 224 9.92 -25.71 -16.52
C PRO A 224 9.37 -25.90 -15.11
N VAL A 225 10.09 -26.69 -14.31
CA VAL A 225 9.92 -26.77 -12.86
C VAL A 225 10.95 -25.84 -12.23
N ILE A 226 10.46 -24.77 -11.60
CA ILE A 226 11.26 -23.67 -11.08
C ILE A 226 11.30 -23.77 -9.57
N ASP A 227 12.48 -23.66 -8.99
CA ASP A 227 12.64 -23.52 -7.54
C ASP A 227 12.20 -22.12 -7.10
N ALA A 228 11.31 -22.02 -6.12
CA ALA A 228 10.68 -20.74 -5.75
C ALA A 228 11.68 -19.74 -5.12
N ASP A 229 12.76 -20.22 -4.52
CA ASP A 229 13.78 -19.38 -3.88
C ASP A 229 14.86 -18.96 -4.89
N LEU A 230 15.40 -19.93 -5.64
CA LEU A 230 16.41 -19.68 -6.66
C LEU A 230 15.84 -18.94 -7.88
N LYS A 231 14.54 -19.12 -8.17
CA LYS A 231 13.86 -18.64 -9.37
C LYS A 231 14.49 -19.14 -10.68
N GLN A 232 15.16 -20.30 -10.60
CA GLN A 232 15.83 -20.97 -11.70
C GLN A 232 15.16 -22.31 -11.98
N VAL A 233 15.28 -22.80 -13.20
CA VAL A 233 14.75 -24.11 -13.60
C VAL A 233 15.63 -25.21 -13.01
N VAL A 234 15.03 -26.05 -12.17
CA VAL A 234 15.68 -27.18 -11.47
C VAL A 234 15.25 -28.53 -12.00
N ALA A 235 14.13 -28.61 -12.73
CA ALA A 235 13.71 -29.81 -13.45
C ALA A 235 12.83 -29.50 -14.67
N LEU A 236 12.68 -30.48 -15.55
CA LEU A 236 11.79 -30.46 -16.72
C LEU A 236 10.59 -31.38 -16.46
N HIS A 237 9.38 -30.83 -16.39
CA HIS A 237 8.18 -31.64 -16.18
C HIS A 237 7.95 -32.57 -17.37
N HIS A 238 7.59 -33.84 -17.10
CA HIS A 238 7.41 -34.82 -18.18
C HIS A 238 6.21 -35.76 -18.01
N ALA A 239 5.71 -36.05 -16.80
CA ALA A 239 4.62 -37.01 -16.60
C ALA A 239 3.87 -36.83 -15.28
N GLY A 240 2.67 -37.40 -15.17
CA GLY A 240 1.91 -37.53 -13.92
C GLY A 240 1.43 -38.95 -13.61
N SER A 241 1.23 -39.27 -12.32
CA SER A 241 0.55 -40.48 -11.87
C SER A 241 -0.61 -40.16 -10.92
N ARG A 242 -1.85 -40.34 -11.40
CA ARG A 242 -3.07 -40.20 -10.59
C ARG A 242 -3.15 -41.23 -9.47
N ALA A 243 -2.64 -42.44 -9.69
CA ALA A 243 -2.64 -43.51 -8.68
C ALA A 243 -1.71 -43.20 -7.50
N GLY A 244 -0.66 -42.40 -7.71
CA GLY A 244 0.25 -41.95 -6.67
C GLY A 244 -0.02 -40.53 -6.15
N ALA A 245 -0.96 -39.78 -6.75
CA ALA A 245 -1.18 -38.35 -6.52
C ALA A 245 0.12 -37.53 -6.59
N VAL A 246 1.02 -37.87 -7.52
CA VAL A 246 2.34 -37.25 -7.68
C VAL A 246 2.66 -37.11 -9.17
N ASN A 247 3.29 -35.98 -9.50
CA ASN A 247 3.83 -35.68 -10.81
C ASN A 247 5.36 -35.83 -10.82
N PHE A 248 5.91 -36.07 -12.01
CA PHE A 248 7.31 -36.39 -12.23
C PHE A 248 7.98 -35.41 -13.19
N ALA A 249 9.23 -35.08 -12.86
CA ALA A 249 10.09 -34.24 -13.66
C ALA A 249 11.50 -34.85 -13.75
N VAL A 250 12.21 -34.51 -14.81
CA VAL A 250 13.62 -34.88 -15.02
C VAL A 250 14.48 -33.79 -14.38
N PRO A 251 15.33 -34.11 -13.39
CA PRO A 251 16.21 -33.10 -12.79
C PRO A 251 17.11 -32.42 -13.83
N MET A 252 17.22 -31.09 -13.76
CA MET A 252 18.13 -30.34 -14.63
C MET A 252 19.59 -30.72 -14.38
N ALA A 253 19.94 -31.19 -13.18
CA ALA A 253 21.26 -31.74 -12.89
C ALA A 253 21.67 -32.87 -13.86
N ASP A 254 20.75 -33.79 -14.17
CA ASP A 254 21.02 -34.93 -15.06
C ASP A 254 21.09 -34.49 -16.53
N ILE A 255 20.22 -33.56 -16.92
CA ILE A 255 20.21 -32.96 -18.26
C ILE A 255 21.52 -32.19 -18.49
N LEU A 256 21.91 -31.31 -17.57
CA LEU A 256 23.11 -30.47 -17.66
C LEU A 256 24.41 -31.28 -17.60
N ALA A 257 24.41 -32.43 -16.92
CA ALA A 257 25.55 -33.34 -16.93
C ALA A 257 25.76 -34.04 -18.29
N THR A 258 24.69 -34.15 -19.09
CA THR A 258 24.70 -34.86 -20.38
C THR A 258 24.76 -33.91 -21.58
N SER A 259 24.16 -32.72 -21.44
CA SER A 259 24.00 -31.74 -22.52
C SER A 259 25.32 -31.06 -22.86
N ASN A 260 25.59 -30.88 -24.16
CA ASN A 260 26.70 -30.05 -24.64
C ASN A 260 26.25 -28.62 -24.98
N LEU A 261 24.93 -28.38 -25.02
CA LEU A 261 24.34 -27.11 -25.42
C LEU A 261 23.83 -26.28 -24.23
N LEU A 262 23.34 -26.95 -23.19
CA LEU A 262 22.78 -26.33 -22.00
C LEU A 262 23.86 -26.16 -20.93
N LYS A 263 23.80 -25.06 -20.19
CA LYS A 263 24.74 -24.75 -19.11
C LYS A 263 23.97 -24.25 -17.89
N ALA A 264 24.45 -24.62 -16.71
CA ALA A 264 23.98 -24.00 -15.48
C ALA A 264 24.39 -22.52 -15.49
N SER A 265 23.49 -21.64 -15.07
CA SER A 265 23.82 -20.23 -14.86
C SER A 265 24.82 -20.14 -13.69
N VAL A 266 26.03 -19.64 -13.97
CA VAL A 266 27.08 -19.52 -12.94
C VAL A 266 26.63 -18.44 -11.96
N GLN A 267 26.38 -18.81 -10.72
CA GLN A 267 25.83 -17.95 -9.66
C GLN A 267 26.82 -16.86 -9.15
N THR A 268 27.75 -16.39 -9.99
CA THR A 268 28.73 -15.35 -9.63
C THR A 268 28.56 -14.02 -10.34
N ASP A 269 27.95 -13.99 -11.54
CA ASP A 269 27.92 -12.75 -12.35
C ASP A 269 26.64 -11.93 -12.16
N VAL A 270 25.46 -12.56 -12.05
CA VAL A 270 24.20 -11.83 -11.79
C VAL A 270 24.24 -11.11 -10.44
N VAL A 271 24.81 -11.74 -9.40
CA VAL A 271 24.98 -11.10 -8.09
C VAL A 271 25.97 -9.93 -8.17
N ARG A 272 27.01 -9.99 -9.01
CA ARG A 272 27.99 -8.90 -9.11
C ARG A 272 27.47 -7.73 -9.94
N ASP A 273 26.82 -8.01 -11.07
CA ASP A 273 26.29 -6.96 -11.95
C ASP A 273 25.07 -6.28 -11.31
N ASP A 274 24.21 -7.03 -10.61
CA ASP A 274 23.13 -6.44 -9.81
C ASP A 274 23.68 -5.66 -8.61
N ILE A 275 24.74 -6.13 -7.95
CA ILE A 275 25.40 -5.38 -6.86
C ILE A 275 26.09 -4.13 -7.41
N GLU A 276 26.71 -4.16 -8.60
CA GLU A 276 27.36 -3.00 -9.19
C GLU A 276 26.35 -1.98 -9.74
N ALA A 277 25.27 -2.44 -10.37
CA ALA A 277 24.14 -1.60 -10.77
C ALA A 277 23.45 -0.99 -9.55
N GLU A 278 23.25 -1.77 -8.50
CA GLU A 278 22.67 -1.28 -7.25
C GLU A 278 23.63 -0.33 -6.51
N ARG A 279 24.94 -0.59 -6.52
CA ARG A 279 25.95 0.35 -5.99
C ARG A 279 26.00 1.65 -6.78
N ALA A 280 25.86 1.60 -8.10
CA ALA A 280 25.80 2.80 -8.93
C ALA A 280 24.50 3.59 -8.67
N ARG A 281 23.36 2.89 -8.53
CA ARG A 281 22.08 3.49 -8.17
C ARG A 281 22.14 4.15 -6.79
N LEU A 282 22.64 3.43 -5.78
CA LEU A 282 22.80 3.93 -4.42
C LEU A 282 23.83 5.07 -4.35
N ALA A 283 24.86 5.08 -5.20
CA ALA A 283 25.80 6.19 -5.29
C ALA A 283 25.15 7.45 -5.88
N ALA A 284 24.31 7.31 -6.92
CA ALA A 284 23.55 8.41 -7.50
C ALA A 284 22.49 8.95 -6.53
N GLU A 285 21.78 8.05 -5.84
CA GLU A 285 20.80 8.41 -4.81
C GLU A 285 21.46 9.11 -3.62
N LYS A 286 22.63 8.62 -3.18
CA LYS A 286 23.44 9.27 -2.14
C LYS A 286 23.95 10.65 -2.55
N ALA A 287 24.30 10.84 -3.83
CA ALA A 287 24.69 12.15 -4.35
C ALA A 287 23.50 13.12 -4.36
N ALA A 288 22.33 12.67 -4.83
CA ALA A 288 21.10 13.46 -4.80
C ALA A 288 20.68 13.83 -3.37
N LEU A 289 20.79 12.88 -2.42
CA LEU A 289 20.57 13.14 -1.00
C LEU A 289 21.61 14.08 -0.38
N ALA A 290 22.86 14.07 -0.87
CA ALA A 290 23.88 15.00 -0.41
C ALA A 290 23.61 16.44 -0.90
N ASP A 291 23.16 16.59 -2.15
CA ASP A 291 22.74 17.88 -2.71
C ASP A 291 21.50 18.42 -1.97
N GLU A 292 20.53 17.54 -1.72
CA GLU A 292 19.32 17.90 -0.98
C GLU A 292 19.64 18.27 0.48
N LYS A 293 20.52 17.51 1.13
CA LYS A 293 21.01 17.85 2.47
C LYS A 293 21.76 19.18 2.48
N ALA A 294 22.56 19.49 1.47
CA ALA A 294 23.25 20.78 1.37
C ALA A 294 22.26 21.94 1.22
N ARG A 295 21.18 21.74 0.45
CA ARG A 295 20.07 22.69 0.32
C ARG A 295 19.35 22.92 1.63
N ILE A 296 18.93 21.85 2.32
CA ILE A 296 18.26 21.94 3.63
C ILE A 296 19.16 22.61 4.68
N LEU A 297 20.47 22.31 4.68
CA LEU A 297 21.40 22.95 5.60
C LEU A 297 21.56 24.44 5.32
N ALA A 298 21.60 24.84 4.04
CA ALA A 298 21.65 26.25 3.66
C ALA A 298 20.36 26.99 4.04
N GLU A 299 19.19 26.37 3.84
CA GLU A 299 17.88 26.90 4.25
C GLU A 299 17.79 27.03 5.79
N ALA A 300 18.21 26.01 6.53
CA ALA A 300 18.23 26.03 8.00
C ALA A 300 19.24 27.05 8.58
N GLU A 301 20.35 27.30 7.89
CA GLU A 301 21.30 28.34 8.28
C GLU A 301 20.76 29.75 7.97
N ALA A 302 20.11 29.94 6.84
CA ALA A 302 19.40 31.18 6.51
C ALA A 302 18.27 31.48 7.52
N GLU A 303 17.50 30.45 7.89
CA GLU A 303 16.43 30.59 8.89
C GLU A 303 17.00 30.91 10.29
N ARG A 304 18.10 30.27 10.68
CA ARG A 304 18.80 30.62 11.94
C ARG A 304 19.29 32.06 11.94
N GLN A 305 19.83 32.54 10.84
CA GLN A 305 20.26 33.94 10.71
C GLN A 305 19.06 34.90 10.79
N ARG A 306 17.93 34.55 10.16
CA ARG A 306 16.68 35.32 10.24
C ARG A 306 16.17 35.42 11.67
N LEU A 307 16.04 34.28 12.36
CA LEU A 307 15.58 34.23 13.75
C LEU A 307 16.52 34.96 14.71
N ALA A 308 17.85 34.90 14.49
CA ALA A 308 18.82 35.65 15.27
C ALA A 308 18.64 37.17 15.09
N ALA A 309 18.42 37.63 13.85
CA ALA A 309 18.16 39.04 13.55
C ALA A 309 16.82 39.51 14.15
N GLU A 310 15.77 38.69 14.07
CA GLU A 310 14.47 38.98 14.69
C GLU A 310 14.56 39.05 16.21
N ALA A 311 15.31 38.14 16.85
CA ALA A 311 15.54 38.15 18.28
C ALA A 311 16.33 39.38 18.73
N GLU A 312 17.33 39.81 17.95
CA GLU A 312 18.07 41.05 18.19
C GLU A 312 17.16 42.28 18.06
N ALA A 313 16.33 42.33 17.01
CA ALA A 313 15.35 43.39 16.81
C ALA A 313 14.31 43.45 17.94
N ALA A 314 13.82 42.30 18.41
CA ALA A 314 12.90 42.21 19.53
C ALA A 314 13.53 42.68 20.85
N ARG A 315 14.79 42.33 21.11
CA ARG A 315 15.55 42.83 22.28
C ARG A 315 15.72 44.35 22.20
N ALA A 316 16.06 44.88 21.03
CA ALA A 316 16.17 46.33 20.82
C ALA A 316 14.83 47.05 21.03
N ALA A 317 13.72 46.47 20.55
CA ALA A 317 12.38 47.02 20.75
C ALA A 317 11.95 46.99 22.22
N ALA A 318 12.22 45.89 22.93
CA ALA A 318 11.94 45.77 24.36
C ALA A 318 12.75 46.79 25.19
N ALA A 319 14.03 47.00 24.85
CA ALA A 319 14.87 48.01 25.48
C ALA A 319 14.32 49.43 25.28
N ARG A 320 13.86 49.76 24.06
CA ARG A 320 13.22 51.05 23.76
C ARG A 320 11.91 51.23 24.54
N ALA A 321 11.05 50.22 24.57
CA ALA A 321 9.80 50.26 25.33
C ALA A 321 10.04 50.44 26.84
N THR A 322 11.08 49.80 27.38
CA THR A 322 11.48 49.97 28.79
C THR A 322 11.97 51.39 29.07
N ALA A 323 12.76 51.97 28.16
CA ALA A 323 13.22 53.36 28.27
C ALA A 323 12.04 54.36 28.21
N GLU A 324 11.11 54.18 27.27
CA GLU A 324 9.90 55.01 27.15
C GLU A 324 8.99 54.93 28.39
N GLN A 325 8.87 53.74 28.99
CA GLN A 325 8.14 53.55 30.25
C GLN A 325 8.84 54.26 31.42
N ALA A 326 10.18 54.20 31.49
CA ALA A 326 10.96 54.90 32.51
C ALA A 326 10.85 56.42 32.37
N ASP A 327 10.95 56.95 31.15
CA ASP A 327 10.76 58.38 30.85
C ASP A 327 9.34 58.85 31.21
N SER A 328 8.32 58.05 30.87
CA SER A 328 6.93 58.33 31.22
C SER A 328 6.68 58.25 32.74
N ALA A 329 7.37 57.38 33.45
CA ALA A 329 7.32 57.31 34.92
C ALA A 329 8.02 58.52 35.56
N ALA A 330 9.19 58.92 35.06
CA ALA A 330 9.92 60.10 35.52
C ALA A 330 9.13 61.40 35.28
N ALA A 331 8.47 61.53 34.12
CA ALA A 331 7.58 62.65 33.83
C ALA A 331 6.39 62.72 34.79
N ARG A 332 5.71 61.59 35.04
CA ARG A 332 4.60 61.50 36.02
C ARG A 332 5.06 61.84 37.44
N ALA A 333 6.23 61.37 37.86
CA ALA A 333 6.79 61.68 39.17
C ALA A 333 7.11 63.18 39.31
N THR A 334 7.62 63.81 38.26
CA THR A 334 7.88 65.26 38.22
C THR A 334 6.57 66.06 38.33
N VAL A 335 5.54 65.71 37.56
CA VAL A 335 4.21 66.35 37.64
C VAL A 335 3.59 66.19 39.03
N ALA A 336 3.68 65.01 39.64
CA ALA A 336 3.16 64.76 40.99
C ALA A 336 3.91 65.55 42.07
N ARG A 337 5.23 65.77 41.89
CA ARG A 337 6.03 66.63 42.77
C ARG A 337 5.60 68.10 42.66
N GLU A 338 5.49 68.62 41.44
CA GLU A 338 5.04 70.01 41.19
C GLU A 338 3.61 70.25 41.70
N SER A 339 2.70 69.30 41.49
CA SER A 339 1.32 69.40 41.98
C SER A 339 1.22 69.48 43.51
N ARG A 340 1.99 68.64 44.23
CA ARG A 340 2.07 68.70 45.69
C ARG A 340 2.65 70.04 46.17
N ALA A 341 3.73 70.50 45.54
CA ALA A 341 4.36 71.76 45.88
C ALA A 341 3.43 72.97 45.64
N ASN A 342 2.70 72.99 44.52
CA ASN A 342 1.69 74.01 44.23
C ASN A 342 0.54 74.02 45.23
N THR A 343 0.09 72.83 45.67
CA THR A 343 -0.96 72.71 46.69
C THR A 343 -0.50 73.31 48.02
N ALA A 344 0.74 73.00 48.43
CA ALA A 344 1.34 73.56 49.64
C ALA A 344 1.53 75.09 49.54
N LEU A 345 1.94 75.61 48.38
CA LEU A 345 2.04 77.04 48.12
C LEU A 345 0.69 77.75 48.23
N LEU A 346 -0.37 77.22 47.60
CA LEU A 346 -1.71 77.82 47.69
C LEU A 346 -2.23 77.85 49.13
N ALA A 347 -1.99 76.79 49.90
CA ALA A 347 -2.33 76.75 51.32
C ALA A 347 -1.57 77.82 52.11
N ALA A 348 -0.26 77.98 51.85
CA ALA A 348 0.56 79.01 52.49
C ALA A 348 0.09 80.43 52.13
N LEU A 349 -0.20 80.72 50.86
CA LEU A 349 -0.70 82.02 50.40
C LEU A 349 -2.09 82.37 50.97
N GLY A 350 -2.91 81.36 51.27
CA GLY A 350 -4.24 81.53 51.89
C GLY A 350 -4.22 81.91 53.39
N VAL A 351 -3.07 81.83 54.06
CA VAL A 351 -2.94 82.21 55.48
C VAL A 351 -3.12 83.73 55.62
N ALA A 352 -4.10 84.18 56.40
CA ALA A 352 -4.44 85.61 56.47
C ALA A 352 -3.38 86.48 57.19
N ASP A 353 -2.75 85.95 58.24
CA ASP A 353 -1.70 86.65 59.00
C ASP A 353 -0.37 86.68 58.23
N SER A 354 0.26 87.85 58.12
CA SER A 354 1.47 88.05 57.30
C SER A 354 2.70 87.34 57.86
N THR A 355 2.84 87.25 59.19
CA THR A 355 3.98 86.59 59.84
C THR A 355 3.87 85.07 59.72
N ALA A 356 2.68 84.53 59.97
CA ALA A 356 2.38 83.11 59.77
C ALA A 356 2.46 82.71 58.30
N ARG A 357 2.03 83.57 57.37
CA ARG A 357 2.19 83.37 55.93
C ARG A 357 3.67 83.31 55.52
N SER A 358 4.51 84.20 56.05
CA SER A 358 5.95 84.19 55.79
C SER A 358 6.61 82.88 56.24
N ALA A 359 6.30 82.41 57.46
CA ALA A 359 6.79 81.13 57.95
C ALA A 359 6.32 79.93 57.09
N ALA A 360 5.04 79.93 56.69
CA ALA A 360 4.49 78.89 55.83
C ALA A 360 5.14 78.86 54.42
N LEU A 361 5.42 80.04 53.83
CA LEU A 361 6.12 80.13 52.54
C LEU A 361 7.57 79.64 52.62
N GLN A 362 8.27 79.92 53.73
CA GLN A 362 9.61 79.37 53.98
C GLN A 362 9.60 77.84 54.07
N GLN A 363 8.58 77.28 54.71
CA GLN A 363 8.39 75.83 54.82
C GLN A 363 8.20 75.19 53.44
N VAL A 364 7.41 75.80 52.54
CA VAL A 364 7.23 75.31 51.15
C VAL A 364 8.56 75.24 50.39
N ILE A 365 9.47 76.21 50.60
CA ILE A 365 10.79 76.24 49.96
C ILE A 365 11.69 75.11 50.47
N GLN A 366 11.64 74.85 51.78
CA GLN A 366 12.43 73.79 52.42
C GLN A 366 11.94 72.39 52.04
N ASP A 367 10.62 72.18 52.02
CA ASP A 367 10.02 70.87 51.79
C ASP A 367 9.96 70.50 50.29
N HIS A 368 9.98 71.51 49.40
CA HIS A 368 9.89 71.31 47.95
C HIS A 368 10.99 72.07 47.16
N PRO A 369 12.28 71.81 47.45
CA PRO A 369 13.37 72.53 46.81
C PRO A 369 13.39 72.29 45.30
N ALA A 370 13.82 73.31 44.54
CA ALA A 370 13.92 73.28 43.07
C ALA A 370 12.59 73.03 42.31
N THR A 371 11.45 73.29 42.93
CA THR A 371 10.15 73.36 42.23
C THR A 371 9.79 74.79 41.85
N MET A 372 8.89 74.97 40.87
CA MET A 372 8.38 76.29 40.51
C MET A 372 7.62 76.94 41.68
N ALA A 373 6.94 76.12 42.50
CA ALA A 373 6.25 76.57 43.70
C ALA A 373 7.21 77.15 44.75
N ALA A 374 8.38 76.54 44.96
CA ALA A 374 9.40 77.09 45.86
C ALA A 374 9.97 78.42 45.33
N GLN A 375 10.18 78.55 44.02
CA GLN A 375 10.59 79.83 43.42
C GLN A 375 9.50 80.91 43.58
N ALA A 376 8.23 80.55 43.39
CA ALA A 376 7.11 81.44 43.59
C ALA A 376 6.92 81.82 45.07
N ALA A 377 7.15 80.90 46.01
CA ALA A 377 7.16 81.17 47.44
C ALA A 377 8.29 82.16 47.81
N GLN A 378 9.48 82.00 47.24
CA GLN A 378 10.61 82.91 47.44
C GLN A 378 10.27 84.32 46.91
N LEU A 379 9.62 84.39 45.74
CA LEU A 379 9.16 85.65 45.17
C LEU A 379 8.07 86.30 46.03
N ALA A 380 7.09 85.51 46.50
CA ALA A 380 6.01 86.01 47.36
C ALA A 380 6.53 86.54 48.71
N LEU A 381 7.54 85.89 49.30
CA LEU A 381 8.26 86.41 50.47
C LEU A 381 8.91 87.77 50.16
N THR A 382 9.60 87.86 49.03
CA THR A 382 10.24 89.11 48.58
C THR A 382 9.21 90.23 48.33
N GLN A 383 8.01 89.89 47.86
CA GLN A 383 6.91 90.83 47.62
C GLN A 383 6.18 91.24 48.90
N LEU A 384 6.09 90.38 49.92
CA LEU A 384 5.62 90.76 51.25
C LEU A 384 6.54 91.82 51.89
N ASP A 385 7.83 91.80 51.51
CA ASP A 385 8.85 92.73 51.98
C ASP A 385 8.98 94.00 51.11
N SER A 386 8.23 94.15 50.01
CA SER A 386 8.38 95.26 49.04
C SER A 386 7.08 96.06 48.81
N PRO A 387 7.12 97.41 48.71
CA PRO A 387 5.95 98.21 48.35
C PRO A 387 5.59 98.10 46.85
N ALA A 388 4.29 97.94 46.55
CA ALA A 388 3.76 97.58 45.23
C ALA A 388 3.98 98.62 44.10
N PRO A 389 4.30 98.17 42.87
CA PRO A 389 3.99 98.92 41.65
C PRO A 389 3.39 98.10 40.47
N ALA A 390 2.98 98.86 39.44
CA ALA A 390 2.00 98.62 38.37
C ALA A 390 2.54 97.88 37.09
N PRO A 391 1.68 97.58 36.07
CA PRO A 391 1.93 96.53 35.06
C PRO A 391 2.48 97.03 33.71
N ARG A 392 3.33 96.22 33.02
CA ARG A 392 3.26 95.94 31.55
C ARG A 392 4.41 95.09 30.95
N ALA A 393 4.01 94.26 29.97
CA ALA A 393 4.53 94.03 28.60
C ALA A 393 5.86 93.27 28.26
N THR A 394 5.63 92.13 27.57
CA THR A 394 6.17 91.61 26.27
C THR A 394 7.56 90.93 26.09
N LYS A 395 7.46 89.69 25.54
CA LYS A 395 8.29 88.89 24.57
C LYS A 395 9.62 88.25 25.05
N PRO A 396 10.22 87.21 24.38
CA PRO A 396 9.82 86.40 23.18
C PRO A 396 10.07 84.84 23.23
N GLU A 397 9.73 84.19 22.11
CA GLU A 397 10.06 82.84 21.49
C GLU A 397 11.46 82.21 21.79
N PRO A 398 11.80 80.91 21.43
CA PRO A 398 11.30 80.13 20.26
C PRO A 398 11.18 78.57 20.37
N ALA A 399 10.63 77.98 19.30
CA ALA A 399 10.96 76.69 18.63
C ALA A 399 10.75 75.36 19.39
N SER A 400 10.32 74.23 18.79
CA SER A 400 10.07 73.81 17.41
C SER A 400 9.25 72.50 17.39
N ARG A 401 8.39 72.35 16.36
CA ARG A 401 8.00 71.15 15.56
C ARG A 401 7.99 69.79 16.29
N GLY A 402 6.86 69.09 16.38
CA GLY A 402 6.10 68.49 15.26
C GLY A 402 6.75 67.14 14.91
N SER A 403 6.09 65.99 14.88
CA SER A 403 4.69 65.64 14.63
C SER A 403 4.48 64.19 15.06
N ASP A 404 3.27 63.81 15.48
CA ASP A 404 2.84 62.41 15.42
C ASP A 404 1.36 62.33 15.03
N ASN A 405 1.12 61.80 13.84
CA ASN A 405 -0.05 61.00 13.48
C ASN A 405 0.52 59.91 12.57
N ARG A 406 0.85 58.70 13.06
CA ARG A 406 -0.10 57.63 13.42
C ARG A 406 -1.33 57.72 12.52
N PHE A 407 -1.35 57.00 11.39
CA PHE A 407 -2.57 56.47 10.74
C PHE A 407 -2.32 55.86 9.34
N ALA A 408 -1.09 55.84 8.82
CA ALA A 408 -0.84 55.33 7.45
C ALA A 408 -0.13 53.96 7.36
N ALA A 409 0.12 53.25 8.47
CA ALA A 409 0.84 51.97 8.45
C ALA A 409 0.04 50.82 9.12
N LEU A 410 -1.28 50.94 9.15
CA LEU A 410 -2.23 49.92 9.66
C LEU A 410 -2.67 48.91 8.59
N LEU A 411 -2.02 48.87 7.42
CA LEU A 411 -2.45 48.04 6.29
C LEU A 411 -1.29 47.15 5.84
N ASN A 412 -1.46 45.83 6.03
CA ASN A 412 -0.64 44.70 5.57
C ASN A 412 0.35 44.09 6.56
N THR A 413 -0.20 43.30 7.49
CA THR A 413 0.45 42.09 8.00
C THR A 413 0.14 40.91 7.08
N PRO A 414 1.14 40.12 6.66
CA PRO A 414 1.03 38.68 6.91
C PRO A 414 2.22 38.08 7.67
N VAL A 415 1.83 37.05 8.42
CA VAL A 415 2.53 36.16 9.35
C VAL A 415 3.44 35.17 8.59
N PRO A 416 4.54 34.68 9.21
CA PRO A 416 5.65 34.02 8.52
C PRO A 416 5.37 32.55 8.23
N SER A 417 6.16 32.00 7.30
CA SER A 417 6.24 30.55 7.07
C SER A 417 7.58 29.95 7.49
N PRO A 418 7.51 28.67 7.91
CA PRO A 418 8.53 27.92 8.64
C PRO A 418 9.33 27.04 7.67
N ASP A 419 10.49 26.54 8.10
CA ASP A 419 10.92 25.16 7.82
C ASP A 419 12.28 24.88 8.46
N THR A 420 12.28 24.32 9.68
CA THR A 420 13.26 23.32 10.12
C THR A 420 12.71 22.55 11.32
N ALA A 421 12.47 21.25 11.19
CA ALA A 421 12.29 20.31 12.31
C ALA A 421 12.81 18.91 11.93
N PRO A 422 13.34 18.12 12.89
CA PRO A 422 13.97 16.82 12.64
C PRO A 422 12.91 15.75 12.30
N GLU A 423 13.28 14.71 11.56
CA GLU A 423 12.34 13.64 11.19
C GLU A 423 11.95 12.83 12.43
N LEU A 424 10.73 13.11 12.90
CA LEU A 424 10.12 12.60 14.11
C LEU A 424 9.84 11.09 13.96
N SER A 425 9.98 10.31 15.04
CA SER A 425 9.44 8.93 15.06
C SER A 425 7.93 8.94 14.77
N PRO A 426 7.30 7.83 14.34
CA PRO A 426 5.87 7.83 14.01
C PRO A 426 4.97 8.35 15.15
N GLU A 427 5.34 8.09 16.40
CA GLU A 427 4.64 8.60 17.58
C GLU A 427 4.89 10.10 17.80
N GLU A 428 6.12 10.57 17.62
CA GLU A 428 6.47 11.99 17.72
C GLU A 428 5.88 12.80 16.55
N ALA A 429 5.81 12.21 15.37
CA ALA A 429 5.22 12.79 14.16
C ALA A 429 3.73 12.99 14.34
N GLU A 430 3.04 11.98 14.88
CA GLU A 430 1.63 12.10 15.25
C GLU A 430 1.42 13.10 16.40
N ALA A 431 2.27 13.07 17.43
CA ALA A 431 2.20 14.02 18.53
C ALA A 431 2.40 15.47 18.05
N ALA A 432 3.25 15.67 17.04
CA ALA A 432 3.48 16.98 16.42
C ALA A 432 2.30 17.49 15.58
N LEU A 433 1.38 16.62 15.15
CA LEU A 433 0.10 17.04 14.54
C LEU A 433 -0.79 17.76 15.56
N ALA A 434 -0.53 17.60 16.86
CA ALA A 434 -1.16 18.31 17.96
C ALA A 434 -2.71 18.30 17.94
N PHE A 435 -3.31 17.19 17.47
CA PHE A 435 -4.76 17.08 17.38
C PHE A 435 -5.44 17.23 18.73
N SER A 436 -6.51 18.02 18.71
CA SER A 436 -7.50 18.08 19.77
C SER A 436 -8.28 16.76 19.85
N ARG A 437 -8.93 16.57 21.00
CA ARG A 437 -9.82 15.42 21.20
C ARG A 437 -10.95 15.38 20.16
N GLU A 438 -11.40 16.54 19.67
CA GLU A 438 -12.44 16.64 18.64
C GLU A 438 -11.90 16.19 17.27
N GLU A 439 -10.69 16.59 16.89
CA GLU A 439 -10.06 16.14 15.63
C GLU A 439 -9.76 14.64 15.64
N TYR A 440 -9.29 14.10 16.77
CA TYR A 440 -9.16 12.64 16.92
C TYR A 440 -10.50 11.93 16.80
N ARG A 441 -11.58 12.55 17.30
CA ARG A 441 -12.94 12.02 17.17
C ARG A 441 -13.41 12.05 15.71
N ASP A 442 -13.09 13.10 14.96
CA ASP A 442 -13.41 13.20 13.54
C ASP A 442 -12.63 12.19 12.70
N ILE A 443 -11.37 11.93 13.03
CA ILE A 443 -10.56 10.90 12.37
C ILE A 443 -11.10 9.51 12.70
N GLN A 444 -11.46 9.24 13.96
CA GLN A 444 -12.15 8.01 14.35
C GLN A 444 -13.48 7.85 13.60
N HIS A 445 -14.28 8.92 13.50
CA HIS A 445 -15.54 8.91 12.74
C HIS A 445 -15.29 8.62 11.25
N THR A 446 -14.23 9.20 10.67
CA THR A 446 -13.88 9.01 9.25
C THR A 446 -13.39 7.59 8.97
N LEU A 447 -12.51 7.05 9.81
CA LEU A 447 -12.06 5.66 9.73
C LEU A 447 -13.21 4.68 9.98
N ASP A 448 -14.12 4.99 10.90
CA ASP A 448 -15.33 4.19 11.10
C ASP A 448 -16.22 4.24 9.86
N ALA A 449 -16.40 5.43 9.26
CA ALA A 449 -17.15 5.65 8.03
C ALA A 449 -16.49 4.97 6.81
N LEU A 450 -15.17 4.80 6.77
CA LEU A 450 -14.47 3.98 5.77
C LEU A 450 -14.51 2.48 6.07
N GLY A 451 -15.00 2.14 7.26
CA GLY A 451 -15.35 0.79 7.65
C GLY A 451 -14.27 0.03 8.43
N TYR A 452 -13.42 0.75 9.14
CA TYR A 452 -12.44 0.16 10.06
C TYR A 452 -13.04 -0.13 11.46
N GLY A 453 -14.32 0.22 11.67
CA GLY A 453 -15.19 -0.32 12.73
C GLY A 453 -14.73 0.04 14.13
N LEU A 454 -14.69 1.33 14.46
CA LEU A 454 -14.13 1.86 15.72
C LEU A 454 -15.16 1.98 16.85
N GLY A 455 -16.45 1.80 16.57
CA GLY A 455 -17.54 2.05 17.51
C GLY A 455 -17.79 3.55 17.68
N GLU A 456 -18.42 3.97 18.79
CA GLU A 456 -18.68 5.40 19.03
C GLU A 456 -17.36 6.19 19.13
N PRO A 457 -17.13 7.18 18.25
CA PRO A 457 -15.95 8.03 18.33
C PRO A 457 -15.98 8.83 19.63
N ASP A 458 -14.93 8.70 20.44
CA ASP A 458 -14.80 9.31 21.77
C ASP A 458 -13.61 10.28 21.88
N GLY A 459 -12.82 10.37 20.81
CA GLY A 459 -11.60 11.17 20.71
C GLY A 459 -10.40 10.60 21.46
N LEU A 460 -10.49 9.36 21.97
CA LEU A 460 -9.42 8.68 22.67
C LEU A 460 -8.75 7.66 21.75
N PHE A 461 -7.54 7.96 21.29
CA PHE A 461 -6.80 7.14 20.34
C PHE A 461 -6.12 5.91 20.99
N GLY A 462 -6.95 4.97 21.45
CA GLY A 462 -6.54 3.74 22.12
C GLY A 462 -6.17 2.59 21.18
N PRO A 463 -5.97 1.36 21.72
CA PRO A 463 -5.56 0.18 20.94
C PRO A 463 -6.46 -0.12 19.74
N ALA A 464 -7.77 0.14 19.86
CA ALA A 464 -8.72 -0.02 18.77
C ALA A 464 -8.44 0.93 17.59
N SER A 465 -8.20 2.23 17.88
CA SER A 465 -7.81 3.24 16.89
C SER A 465 -6.48 2.91 16.23
N ARG A 466 -5.47 2.48 17.01
CA ARG A 466 -4.17 2.02 16.48
C ARG A 466 -4.31 0.84 15.53
N SER A 467 -5.18 -0.11 15.87
CA SER A 467 -5.45 -1.28 15.03
C SER A 467 -6.15 -0.90 13.72
N ALA A 468 -7.10 0.04 13.76
CA ALA A 468 -7.76 0.54 12.56
C ALA A 468 -6.79 1.27 11.63
N VAL A 469 -5.88 2.09 12.19
CA VAL A 469 -4.84 2.77 11.42
C VAL A 469 -3.89 1.77 10.75
N ARG A 470 -3.41 0.74 11.48
CA ARG A 470 -2.59 -0.32 10.86
C ARG A 470 -3.31 -1.07 9.76
N ALA A 471 -4.60 -1.36 9.96
CA ALA A 471 -5.41 -2.01 8.93
C ALA A 471 -5.54 -1.14 7.68
N PHE A 472 -5.80 0.16 7.84
CA PHE A 472 -5.84 1.13 6.74
C PHE A 472 -4.50 1.19 6.00
N GLN A 473 -3.40 1.28 6.75
CA GLN A 473 -2.04 1.35 6.19
C GLN A 473 -1.72 0.10 5.37
N LYS A 474 -1.90 -1.08 5.96
CA LYS A 474 -1.72 -2.38 5.31
C LYS A 474 -2.49 -2.47 4.00
N GLU A 475 -3.77 -2.11 4.02
CA GLU A 475 -4.69 -2.25 2.90
C GLU A 475 -4.40 -1.24 1.76
N ASN A 476 -3.76 -0.11 2.09
CA ASN A 476 -3.30 0.88 1.12
C ASN A 476 -1.81 0.75 0.77
N LEU A 477 -1.16 -0.35 1.16
CA LEU A 477 0.27 -0.62 0.91
C LEU A 477 1.21 0.44 1.53
N ILE A 478 0.79 1.02 2.65
CA ILE A 478 1.57 1.96 3.47
C ILE A 478 2.20 1.17 4.64
N GLU A 479 3.36 1.62 5.13
CA GLU A 479 4.01 1.03 6.29
C GLU A 479 3.07 0.99 7.52
N GLU A 480 2.95 -0.19 8.16
CA GLU A 480 1.99 -0.48 9.23
C GLU A 480 2.42 0.08 10.60
N SER A 481 2.72 1.39 10.68
CA SER A 481 3.17 2.04 11.93
C SER A 481 2.10 2.07 13.02
N GLY A 482 0.82 2.18 12.64
CA GLY A 482 -0.31 2.40 13.55
C GLY A 482 -0.43 3.81 14.12
N TYR A 483 0.39 4.74 13.65
CA TYR A 483 0.37 6.16 14.00
C TYR A 483 -0.03 7.00 12.79
N LEU A 484 -0.75 8.10 13.05
CA LEU A 484 -1.17 9.04 12.02
C LEU A 484 0.00 9.91 11.56
N SER A 485 0.06 10.16 10.26
CA SER A 485 0.92 11.17 9.64
C SER A 485 0.08 12.09 8.76
N ALA A 486 0.59 13.26 8.41
CA ALA A 486 -0.10 14.17 7.48
C ALA A 486 -0.43 13.48 6.15
N SER A 487 0.53 12.75 5.58
CA SER A 487 0.33 11.98 4.34
C SER A 487 -0.71 10.86 4.48
N LEU A 488 -0.80 10.24 5.65
CA LEU A 488 -1.82 9.23 5.92
C LEU A 488 -3.21 9.86 6.03
N LEU A 489 -3.32 11.05 6.60
CA LEU A 489 -4.58 11.78 6.73
C LEU A 489 -5.09 12.26 5.37
N ASP A 490 -4.20 12.75 4.49
CA ASP A 490 -4.55 13.05 3.10
C ASP A 490 -5.09 11.81 2.39
N ARG A 491 -4.43 10.66 2.60
CA ARG A 491 -4.91 9.39 2.03
C ARG A 491 -6.26 8.95 2.60
N ILE A 492 -6.49 9.10 3.90
CA ILE A 492 -7.78 8.83 4.55
C ILE A 492 -8.86 9.76 4.00
N ALA A 493 -8.54 11.05 3.85
CA ALA A 493 -9.43 12.05 3.31
C ALA A 493 -9.74 11.78 1.83
N ASP A 494 -8.76 11.42 1.02
CA ASP A 494 -8.95 11.07 -0.39
C ASP A 494 -9.84 9.83 -0.56
N GLU A 495 -9.62 8.79 0.25
CA GLU A 495 -10.46 7.59 0.23
C GLU A 495 -11.90 7.92 0.71
N TYR A 496 -12.06 8.81 1.68
CA TYR A 496 -13.36 9.26 2.19
C TYR A 496 -14.10 10.18 1.20
N ASN A 497 -13.37 11.10 0.57
CA ASN A 497 -13.90 12.08 -0.39
C ASN A 497 -14.01 11.51 -1.82
N GLY A 498 -13.39 10.36 -2.10
CA GLY A 498 -13.48 9.61 -3.36
C GLY A 498 -14.86 9.01 -3.64
N ALA A 499 -15.87 9.35 -2.85
CA ALA A 499 -17.26 9.02 -3.12
C ALA A 499 -17.65 9.57 -4.52
N PRO A 500 -18.12 8.72 -5.44
CA PRO A 500 -18.40 9.14 -6.80
C PRO A 500 -19.53 10.18 -6.81
N ALA A 501 -19.34 11.27 -7.57
CA ALA A 501 -20.30 12.38 -7.69
C ALA A 501 -21.70 11.94 -8.18
N THR A 502 -21.78 10.78 -8.83
CA THR A 502 -23.01 10.06 -9.10
C THR A 502 -22.86 8.62 -8.65
N LEU A 503 -23.92 8.04 -8.06
CA LEU A 503 -23.90 6.65 -7.62
C LEU A 503 -24.03 5.67 -8.79
N ASP A 504 -24.15 6.12 -10.04
CA ASP A 504 -24.34 5.22 -11.17
C ASP A 504 -23.08 4.40 -11.47
N GLY A 505 -23.23 3.08 -11.53
CA GLY A 505 -22.11 2.16 -11.75
C GLY A 505 -22.35 0.77 -11.16
N THR A 506 -21.39 -0.12 -11.40
CA THR A 506 -21.36 -1.44 -10.76
C THR A 506 -20.50 -1.38 -9.51
N TYR A 507 -20.96 -1.97 -8.42
CA TYR A 507 -20.23 -1.99 -7.15
C TYR A 507 -20.19 -3.39 -6.57
N ARG A 508 -19.15 -3.67 -5.78
CA ARG A 508 -19.08 -4.82 -4.90
C ARG A 508 -19.08 -4.36 -3.44
N ILE A 509 -20.08 -4.82 -2.72
CA ILE A 509 -20.24 -4.64 -1.28
C ILE A 509 -19.56 -5.81 -0.59
N PHE A 510 -18.55 -5.57 0.24
CA PHE A 510 -17.90 -6.56 1.08
C PHE A 510 -18.47 -6.51 2.48
N ILE A 511 -18.69 -7.68 3.06
CA ILE A 511 -19.11 -7.86 4.45
C ILE A 511 -17.92 -8.40 5.18
N ARG A 512 -17.47 -7.66 6.18
CA ARG A 512 -16.26 -7.93 6.92
C ARG A 512 -16.59 -8.10 8.39
N ARG A 513 -16.04 -9.13 9.05
CA ARG A 513 -16.08 -9.28 10.51
C ARG A 513 -14.85 -8.66 11.14
N ARG A 514 -15.02 -7.99 12.29
CA ARG A 514 -13.91 -7.59 13.18
C ARG A 514 -13.81 -8.54 14.36
N TRP A 515 -12.60 -9.00 14.67
CA TRP A 515 -12.33 -9.87 15.82
C TRP A 515 -12.25 -9.06 17.12
N ASP A 516 -13.15 -9.31 18.06
CA ASP A 516 -13.22 -8.68 19.39
C ASP A 516 -12.65 -9.58 20.51
N ASP A 517 -11.97 -8.97 21.47
CA ASP A 517 -11.42 -9.54 22.70
C ASP A 517 -12.48 -10.19 23.60
N ALA A 518 -13.74 -9.74 23.53
CA ALA A 518 -14.84 -10.34 24.28
C ALA A 518 -15.23 -11.74 23.77
N TYR A 519 -15.21 -11.94 22.45
CA TYR A 519 -15.51 -13.25 21.82
C TYR A 519 -14.43 -14.29 22.12
N HIS A 520 -13.16 -13.91 21.94
CA HIS A 520 -12.03 -14.83 22.12
C HIS A 520 -11.92 -15.36 23.55
N ARG A 521 -12.25 -14.52 24.55
CA ARG A 521 -12.29 -14.94 25.96
C ARG A 521 -13.30 -16.07 26.23
N ARG A 522 -14.37 -16.17 25.43
CA ARG A 522 -15.40 -17.22 25.57
C ARG A 522 -15.10 -18.44 24.68
N LYS A 523 -14.49 -18.25 23.51
CA LYS A 523 -14.07 -19.30 22.58
C LYS A 523 -12.69 -19.01 22.00
N PRO A 524 -11.63 -19.64 22.53
CA PRO A 524 -10.27 -19.45 22.02
C PRO A 524 -10.14 -20.01 20.60
N ASP A 525 -9.85 -19.14 19.63
CA ASP A 525 -9.53 -19.49 18.25
C ASP A 525 -8.03 -19.26 17.98
N PRO A 526 -7.25 -20.25 17.51
CA PRO A 526 -5.82 -20.09 17.21
C PRO A 526 -5.52 -19.01 16.15
N ALA A 527 -6.48 -18.72 15.25
CA ALA A 527 -6.36 -17.70 14.21
C ALA A 527 -6.70 -16.28 14.70
N TYR A 528 -7.14 -16.14 15.95
CA TYR A 528 -7.52 -14.87 16.55
C TYR A 528 -6.32 -13.91 16.64
N ARG A 529 -6.56 -12.68 16.19
CA ARG A 529 -5.69 -11.53 16.41
C ARG A 529 -6.61 -10.35 16.76
N PRO A 530 -6.40 -9.66 17.90
CA PRO A 530 -7.22 -8.52 18.30
C PRO A 530 -7.33 -7.48 17.17
N GLY A 531 -8.54 -7.05 16.86
CA GLY A 531 -8.79 -6.01 15.85
C GLY A 531 -8.57 -6.44 14.40
N LYS A 532 -8.30 -7.72 14.11
CA LYS A 532 -8.25 -8.25 12.74
C LYS A 532 -9.60 -8.06 12.06
N ILE A 533 -9.56 -7.62 10.80
CA ILE A 533 -10.74 -7.51 9.92
C ILE A 533 -10.64 -8.61 8.86
N GLU A 534 -11.74 -9.32 8.62
CA GLU A 534 -11.79 -10.45 7.69
C GLU A 534 -13.07 -10.39 6.86
N THR A 535 -12.94 -10.51 5.53
CA THR A 535 -14.10 -10.56 4.63
C THR A 535 -14.78 -11.91 4.71
N ILE A 536 -16.06 -11.92 5.07
CA ILE A 536 -16.89 -13.13 5.20
C ILE A 536 -17.89 -13.32 4.06
N GLY A 537 -18.12 -12.27 3.26
CA GLY A 537 -18.91 -12.37 2.04
C GLY A 537 -18.87 -11.09 1.20
N SER A 538 -19.46 -11.13 0.00
CA SER A 538 -19.63 -9.94 -0.83
C SER A 538 -20.90 -9.99 -1.71
N VAL A 539 -21.45 -8.83 -2.05
CA VAL A 539 -22.61 -8.65 -2.95
C VAL A 539 -22.20 -7.75 -4.10
N ALA A 540 -22.36 -8.21 -5.33
CA ALA A 540 -22.27 -7.36 -6.50
C ALA A 540 -23.62 -6.70 -6.77
N ILE A 541 -23.61 -5.40 -7.02
CA ILE A 541 -24.78 -4.58 -7.31
C ILE A 541 -24.51 -3.66 -8.50
N ARG A 542 -25.57 -3.21 -9.16
CA ARG A 542 -25.54 -2.12 -10.13
C ARG A 542 -26.48 -1.03 -9.66
N VAL A 543 -26.06 0.22 -9.76
CA VAL A 543 -26.89 1.37 -9.46
C VAL A 543 -27.04 2.17 -10.75
N GLU A 544 -28.28 2.50 -11.10
CA GLU A 544 -28.62 3.34 -12.25
C GLU A 544 -29.80 4.26 -11.90
N ASN A 545 -29.61 5.57 -11.98
CA ASN A 545 -30.63 6.59 -11.69
C ASN A 545 -31.30 6.39 -10.31
N GLY A 546 -30.53 5.97 -9.31
CA GLY A 546 -31.01 5.71 -7.95
C GLY A 546 -31.78 4.38 -7.76
N ARG A 547 -31.91 3.55 -8.80
CA ARG A 547 -32.32 2.15 -8.66
C ARG A 547 -31.10 1.27 -8.44
N THR A 548 -31.23 0.24 -7.60
CA THR A 548 -30.15 -0.71 -7.31
C THR A 548 -30.59 -2.13 -7.65
N ASP A 549 -29.87 -2.77 -8.56
CA ASP A 549 -30.06 -4.16 -8.97
C ASP A 549 -28.96 -5.04 -8.35
N VAL A 550 -29.33 -6.21 -7.83
CA VAL A 550 -28.35 -7.18 -7.31
C VAL A 550 -27.87 -8.06 -8.45
N LEU A 551 -26.57 -8.04 -8.71
CA LEU A 551 -25.92 -8.82 -9.76
C LEU A 551 -25.51 -10.22 -9.27
N GLY A 552 -25.21 -10.37 -7.98
CA GLY A 552 -24.82 -11.65 -7.41
C GLY A 552 -24.29 -11.56 -5.98
N PHE A 553 -24.14 -12.70 -5.34
CA PHE A 553 -23.63 -12.83 -3.98
C PHE A 553 -22.54 -13.90 -3.92
N GLN A 554 -21.53 -13.66 -3.09
CA GLN A 554 -20.42 -14.57 -2.84
C GLN A 554 -20.22 -14.78 -1.33
N ASP A 555 -20.53 -16.00 -0.87
CA ASP A 555 -20.20 -16.49 0.47
C ASP A 555 -18.72 -16.90 0.55
N LEU A 556 -17.96 -16.30 1.46
CA LEU A 556 -16.54 -16.64 1.68
C LEU A 556 -16.32 -17.48 2.95
N ALA A 557 -17.26 -17.48 3.90
CA ALA A 557 -17.21 -18.35 5.08
C ALA A 557 -17.78 -19.75 4.77
N ARG A 558 -16.93 -20.79 4.72
CA ARG A 558 -17.32 -22.17 4.37
C ARG A 558 -16.95 -23.24 5.41
N VAL A 559 -16.67 -22.86 6.66
CA VAL A 559 -16.42 -23.83 7.72
C VAL A 559 -17.72 -24.11 8.46
N GLU A 560 -18.09 -25.39 8.59
CA GLU A 560 -19.36 -25.82 9.18
C GLU A 560 -19.53 -25.42 10.65
N SER A 561 -18.42 -25.11 11.33
CA SER A 561 -18.35 -24.62 12.72
C SER A 561 -18.37 -23.09 12.83
N ASP A 562 -18.33 -22.35 11.72
CA ASP A 562 -18.32 -20.89 11.72
C ASP A 562 -19.73 -20.35 12.04
N ALA A 563 -19.81 -19.40 12.98
CA ALA A 563 -21.05 -18.71 13.35
C ALA A 563 -21.68 -17.93 12.18
N TYR A 564 -20.90 -17.62 11.14
CA TYR A 564 -21.31 -16.82 9.98
C TYR A 564 -21.67 -17.65 8.73
N LYS A 565 -21.62 -18.99 8.79
CA LYS A 565 -21.87 -19.87 7.62
C LYS A 565 -23.26 -19.71 6.98
N ASP A 566 -24.23 -19.30 7.79
CA ASP A 566 -25.63 -19.11 7.38
C ASP A 566 -25.97 -17.65 7.08
N LEU A 567 -24.96 -16.76 7.04
CA LEU A 567 -25.14 -15.38 6.65
C LEU A 567 -25.50 -15.32 5.16
N ARG A 568 -26.58 -14.62 4.85
CA ARG A 568 -27.09 -14.38 3.50
C ARG A 568 -27.38 -12.91 3.37
N VAL A 569 -27.11 -12.39 2.18
CA VAL A 569 -27.26 -10.97 1.90
C VAL A 569 -28.20 -10.81 0.73
N SER A 570 -29.13 -9.89 0.87
CA SER A 570 -30.09 -9.55 -0.16
C SER A 570 -30.36 -8.06 -0.12
N LEU A 571 -30.90 -7.53 -1.20
CA LEU A 571 -31.39 -6.16 -1.27
C LEU A 571 -32.91 -6.22 -1.39
N SER A 572 -33.62 -5.43 -0.60
CA SER A 572 -35.06 -5.28 -0.77
C SER A 572 -35.40 -4.40 -1.97
N PRO A 573 -36.64 -4.50 -2.50
CA PRO A 573 -37.07 -3.73 -3.66
C PRO A 573 -36.95 -2.20 -3.51
N ASP A 574 -36.90 -1.71 -2.27
CA ASP A 574 -36.74 -0.31 -1.90
C ASP A 574 -35.26 0.10 -1.67
N GLY A 575 -34.30 -0.75 -2.05
CA GLY A 575 -32.86 -0.43 -2.04
C GLY A 575 -32.19 -0.54 -0.67
N ARG A 576 -32.79 -1.28 0.28
CA ARG A 576 -32.21 -1.52 1.61
C ARG A 576 -31.50 -2.86 1.66
N LEU A 577 -30.30 -2.88 2.25
CA LEU A 577 -29.56 -4.12 2.46
C LEU A 577 -30.19 -4.91 3.59
N LYS A 578 -30.36 -6.21 3.37
CA LYS A 578 -30.85 -7.16 4.35
C LYS A 578 -29.81 -8.23 4.57
N LEU A 579 -29.28 -8.29 5.78
CA LEU A 579 -28.47 -9.40 6.24
C LEU A 579 -29.37 -10.37 7.00
N ARG A 580 -29.44 -11.61 6.52
CA ARG A 580 -30.18 -12.69 7.15
C ARG A 580 -29.18 -13.71 7.62
N SER A 581 -29.24 -14.09 8.90
CA SER A 581 -28.50 -15.24 9.40
C SER A 581 -29.43 -16.18 10.13
N THR A 582 -29.06 -17.45 10.14
CA THR A 582 -29.71 -18.47 10.97
C THR A 582 -28.82 -18.71 12.18
N ILE A 583 -28.96 -17.89 13.21
CA ILE A 583 -28.22 -18.11 14.47
C ILE A 583 -28.89 -19.30 15.16
N ASN A 584 -28.14 -20.39 15.34
CA ASN A 584 -28.59 -21.48 16.20
C ASN A 584 -28.65 -21.00 17.66
N PHE A 585 -29.54 -21.61 18.44
CA PHE A 585 -29.64 -21.61 19.92
C PHE A 585 -30.79 -20.83 20.57
N LEU A 586 -31.88 -21.56 20.82
CA LEU A 586 -32.28 -22.04 22.15
C LEU A 586 -33.21 -23.25 21.93
N PHE A 587 -32.91 -24.40 22.53
CA PHE A 587 -33.65 -25.68 22.37
C PHE A 587 -33.62 -26.33 20.97
N GLY A 588 -32.57 -26.10 20.17
CA GLY A 588 -32.37 -26.81 18.90
C GLY A 588 -33.30 -26.41 17.74
N LYS A 589 -34.05 -25.30 17.86
CA LYS A 589 -34.84 -24.76 16.75
C LYS A 589 -34.15 -23.53 16.13
N PRO A 590 -33.83 -23.55 14.83
CA PRO A 590 -33.25 -22.40 14.15
C PRO A 590 -34.28 -21.25 14.09
N ARG A 591 -33.89 -20.05 14.51
CA ARG A 591 -34.68 -18.83 14.30
C ARG A 591 -33.90 -17.91 13.36
N PRO A 592 -34.44 -17.59 12.18
CA PRO A 592 -33.79 -16.62 11.30
C PRO A 592 -33.86 -15.24 11.97
N LYS A 593 -32.70 -14.61 12.16
CA LYS A 593 -32.67 -13.19 12.45
C LYS A 593 -32.40 -12.43 11.15
N VAL A 594 -33.10 -11.32 10.96
CA VAL A 594 -32.96 -10.45 9.79
C VAL A 594 -32.63 -9.06 10.30
N LEU A 595 -31.51 -8.55 9.86
CA LEU A 595 -31.06 -7.20 10.12
C LEU A 595 -31.33 -6.38 8.87
N ASP A 596 -32.25 -5.43 9.00
CA ASP A 596 -32.65 -4.51 7.94
C ASP A 596 -32.01 -3.15 8.24
N LEU A 597 -31.53 -2.49 7.19
CA LEU A 597 -31.09 -1.12 7.32
C LEU A 597 -32.29 -0.20 7.48
N ASN A 598 -32.18 0.77 8.38
CA ASN A 598 -33.21 1.80 8.55
C ASN A 598 -33.20 2.83 7.41
N GLU A 599 -32.21 2.77 6.51
CA GLU A 599 -32.01 3.73 5.43
C GLU A 599 -31.48 3.06 4.15
N GLN A 600 -31.77 3.66 3.00
CA GLN A 600 -31.29 3.17 1.69
C GLN A 600 -29.77 3.32 1.57
N LEU A 601 -29.12 2.33 0.96
CA LEU A 601 -27.67 2.33 0.73
C LEU A 601 -27.19 3.58 -0.01
N ALA A 602 -27.95 4.02 -1.02
CA ALA A 602 -27.64 5.21 -1.81
C ALA A 602 -27.45 6.46 -0.93
N LYS A 603 -28.29 6.67 0.08
CA LYS A 603 -28.18 7.85 0.97
C LYS A 603 -26.96 7.79 1.88
N ARG A 604 -26.60 6.59 2.35
CA ARG A 604 -25.41 6.41 3.18
C ARG A 604 -24.12 6.55 2.38
N TRP A 605 -24.11 6.06 1.14
CA TRP A 605 -22.98 6.22 0.21
C TRP A 605 -22.69 7.66 -0.15
N THR A 606 -23.71 8.50 -0.36
CA THR A 606 -23.49 9.94 -0.58
C THR A 606 -22.84 10.65 0.62
N THR A 607 -22.83 10.01 1.79
CA THR A 607 -22.24 10.56 3.02
C THR A 607 -20.95 9.85 3.44
N GLY A 608 -20.43 8.91 2.64
CA GLY A 608 -19.23 8.15 2.96
C GLY A 608 -19.36 7.24 4.18
N ARG A 609 -20.59 6.99 4.68
CA ARG A 609 -20.83 6.23 5.91
C ARG A 609 -20.84 4.72 5.65
N ALA A 610 -19.83 4.03 6.16
CA ALA A 610 -19.90 2.58 6.35
C ALA A 610 -21.00 2.24 7.35
N ILE A 611 -21.48 1.02 7.23
CA ILE A 611 -22.51 0.49 8.11
C ILE A 611 -21.81 -0.48 9.03
N THR A 612 -21.75 -0.10 10.30
CA THR A 612 -21.35 -0.96 11.40
C THR A 612 -22.62 -1.39 12.12
N PHE A 613 -22.77 -2.69 12.34
CA PHE A 613 -23.86 -3.22 13.14
C PHE A 613 -23.32 -3.54 14.53
N GLU A 614 -23.84 -2.84 15.54
CA GLU A 614 -23.57 -3.15 16.95
C GLU A 614 -24.91 -3.57 17.58
N ASP A 615 -25.34 -4.80 17.29
CA ASP A 615 -26.55 -5.34 17.92
C ASP A 615 -26.14 -6.37 18.98
N GLY A 616 -26.19 -5.94 20.24
CA GLY A 616 -25.87 -6.77 21.41
C GLY A 616 -26.74 -8.02 21.56
N GLU A 617 -27.83 -8.16 20.78
CA GLU A 617 -28.63 -9.38 20.77
C GLU A 617 -28.11 -10.49 19.84
N TRP A 618 -27.19 -10.21 18.90
CA TRP A 618 -26.66 -11.20 17.94
C TRP A 618 -25.42 -11.97 18.43
N ASP A 619 -25.06 -11.80 19.71
CA ASP A 619 -23.73 -11.98 20.34
C ASP A 619 -23.00 -10.64 20.36
N GLU A 620 -22.39 -10.27 21.49
CA GLU A 620 -21.65 -9.02 21.77
C GLU A 620 -20.39 -8.84 20.87
N SER A 621 -20.31 -9.63 19.79
CA SER A 621 -19.15 -9.90 18.95
C SER A 621 -19.46 -9.72 17.45
N PHE A 622 -20.68 -9.29 17.11
CA PHE A 622 -21.17 -9.22 15.72
C PHE A 622 -20.79 -7.90 15.04
N HIS A 623 -19.49 -7.64 14.91
CA HIS A 623 -18.99 -6.44 14.23
C HIS A 623 -18.93 -6.66 12.73
N ILE A 624 -20.04 -6.47 12.04
CA ILE A 624 -20.09 -6.50 10.57
C ILE A 624 -19.88 -5.09 10.03
N ASN A 625 -18.86 -4.95 9.18
CA ASN A 625 -18.62 -3.76 8.40
C ASN A 625 -18.88 -3.99 6.90
N ILE A 626 -19.46 -2.97 6.27
CA ILE A 626 -19.79 -2.96 4.84
C ILE A 626 -18.83 -2.02 4.10
N ARG A 627 -17.92 -2.58 3.28
CA ARG A 627 -17.06 -1.81 2.36
C ARG A 627 -17.63 -1.87 0.95
N VAL A 628 -17.64 -0.77 0.22
CA VAL A 628 -18.15 -0.73 -1.16
C VAL A 628 -17.05 -0.30 -2.10
N MET A 629 -16.80 -1.11 -3.12
CA MET A 629 -15.81 -0.83 -4.16
C MET A 629 -16.53 -0.66 -5.48
N ARG A 630 -16.27 0.45 -6.20
CA ARG A 630 -16.73 0.59 -7.58
C ARG A 630 -15.95 -0.41 -8.45
N GLN A 631 -16.67 -1.13 -9.30
CA GLN A 631 -16.06 -1.92 -10.35
C GLN A 631 -15.96 -1.03 -11.59
N GLU A 632 -14.73 -0.82 -12.08
CA GLU A 632 -14.49 -0.14 -13.37
C GLU A 632 -15.01 -0.96 -14.55
#